data_AF-A0A3D4QQX6-F1
#
_entry.id   AF-A0A3D4QQX6-F1
#
_cell.length_a   1.000
_cell.length_b   1.000
_cell.length_c   1.000
_cell.angle_alpha   90.00
_cell.angle_beta   90.00
_cell.angle_gamma   90.00
#
_symmetry.space_group_name_H-M   'P 1'
#
loop_
_entity.id
_entity.type
_entity.pdbx_description
1 polymer ?
#
loop_
_entity_poly.entity_id
_entity_poly.type
_entity_poly.pdbx_seq_one_letter_code
_entity_poly.pdbx_strand_id
1 'polypeptide(L)'
;MKWILGINKEIAVNNDQIQARRNYIQCVTGAEVSAWGFIQVNGPVRKKYLCCMSNDGIDGTFITAHINDVYNLCNCREICTGKFVVANTCIWVSMSHKRLLFQMMSVNRVVELFFAKQELSVDINHTFRQSTTLTNIGRFGFQTSLSERKLFANRGKGLMEAIRESFIPVSPVILLGD
;
A
#
# COMPACT_ATOMS: atom_id res chain seq x y z
N MET A 1 12.26 4.98 0.93
CA MET A 1 10.78 4.90 0.82
C MET A 1 10.15 4.62 2.19
N LYS A 2 8.96 5.18 2.47
CA LYS A 2 8.21 4.94 3.71
C LYS A 2 7.25 3.75 3.51
N TRP A 3 7.18 2.82 4.45
CA TRP A 3 6.29 1.66 4.39
C TRP A 3 5.39 1.64 5.61
N ILE A 4 4.08 1.67 5.39
CA ILE A 4 3.05 1.76 6.42
C ILE A 4 2.19 0.51 6.40
N LEU A 5 1.95 -0.05 7.59
CA LEU A 5 1.17 -1.25 7.79
C LEU A 5 0.07 -1.00 8.83
N GLY A 6 -1.18 -1.31 8.50
CA GLY A 6 -2.28 -1.38 9.47
C GLY A 6 -2.12 -2.58 10.39
N ILE A 7 -2.30 -2.39 11.70
CA ILE A 7 -2.14 -3.47 12.71
C ILE A 7 -3.35 -4.38 12.88
N ASN A 8 -4.35 -4.27 11.99
CA ASN A 8 -5.55 -5.07 12.07
C ASN A 8 -5.20 -6.55 11.93
N LYS A 9 -5.93 -7.43 12.63
CA LYS A 9 -5.66 -8.88 12.67
C LYS A 9 -5.68 -9.55 11.30
N GLU A 10 -6.33 -8.94 10.30
CA GLU A 10 -6.37 -9.42 8.91
C GLU A 10 -5.11 -9.04 8.10
N ILE A 11 -4.27 -8.13 8.60
CA ILE A 11 -3.13 -7.57 7.87
C ILE A 11 -1.81 -7.89 8.58
N ALA A 12 -1.79 -7.75 9.90
CA ALA A 12 -0.64 -7.99 10.77
C ALA A 12 -1.04 -8.95 11.90
N VAL A 13 -1.13 -10.25 11.57
CA VAL A 13 -1.69 -11.28 12.46
C VAL A 13 -0.82 -11.47 13.73
N ASN A 14 0.50 -11.45 13.60
CA ASN A 14 1.46 -11.63 14.69
C ASN A 14 2.83 -11.00 14.38
N ASN A 15 3.74 -11.03 15.37
CA ASN A 15 5.09 -10.47 15.24
C ASN A 15 5.93 -11.17 14.16
N ASP A 16 5.76 -12.47 13.95
CA ASP A 16 6.49 -13.21 12.91
C ASP A 16 6.10 -12.71 11.51
N GLN A 17 4.81 -12.45 11.26
CA GLN A 17 4.35 -11.86 10.00
C GLN A 17 4.87 -10.43 9.82
N ILE A 18 4.94 -9.64 10.89
CA ILE A 18 5.50 -8.27 10.85
C ILE A 18 6.99 -8.32 10.48
N GLN A 19 7.74 -9.26 11.06
CA GLN A 19 9.15 -9.46 10.72
C GLN A 19 9.32 -9.97 9.29
N ALA A 20 8.48 -10.91 8.86
CA ALA A 20 8.48 -11.43 7.49
C ALA A 20 8.19 -10.34 6.45
N ARG A 21 7.28 -9.40 6.77
CA ARG A 21 7.04 -8.20 5.94
C ARG A 21 8.27 -7.30 5.85
N ARG A 22 9.02 -7.09 6.93
CA ARG A 22 10.30 -6.34 6.88
C ARG A 22 11.30 -7.02 5.95
N ASN A 23 11.44 -8.34 6.05
CA ASN A 23 12.33 -9.11 5.18
C ASN A 23 11.89 -9.01 3.71
N TYR A 24 10.58 -9.07 3.45
CA TYR A 24 10.01 -8.84 2.12
C TYR A 24 10.39 -7.46 1.57
N ILE A 25 10.23 -6.39 2.36
CA ILE A 25 10.59 -5.03 1.94
C ILE A 25 12.07 -4.97 1.56
N GLN A 26 12.94 -5.56 2.38
CA GLN A 26 14.37 -5.62 2.11
C GLN A 26 14.66 -6.36 0.79
N CYS A 27 13.93 -7.44 0.49
CA CYS A 27 14.07 -8.16 -0.77
C CYS A 27 13.57 -7.36 -1.99
N VAL A 28 12.46 -6.63 -1.89
CA VAL A 28 11.91 -5.90 -3.06
C VAL A 28 12.61 -4.57 -3.31
N THR A 29 13.19 -3.97 -2.28
CA THR A 29 13.96 -2.72 -2.38
C THR A 29 15.43 -2.97 -2.68
N GLY A 30 15.98 -4.12 -2.25
CA GLY A 30 17.42 -4.37 -2.26
C GLY A 30 18.19 -3.50 -1.27
N ALA A 31 17.50 -2.82 -0.34
CA ALA A 31 18.07 -1.85 0.59
C ALA A 31 17.83 -2.25 2.05
N GLU A 32 18.63 -1.69 2.96
CA GLU A 32 18.40 -1.85 4.40
C GLU A 32 17.06 -1.23 4.81
N VAL A 33 16.36 -1.90 5.72
CA VAL A 33 15.05 -1.49 6.23
C VAL A 33 15.12 -1.28 7.74
N SER A 34 14.64 -0.14 8.22
CA SER A 34 14.59 0.17 9.65
C SER A 34 13.71 -0.83 10.42
N ALA A 35 13.82 -0.83 11.75
CA ALA A 35 12.83 -1.49 12.59
C ALA A 35 11.44 -0.84 12.41
N TRP A 36 10.39 -1.60 12.72
CA TRP A 36 9.04 -1.08 12.79
C TRP A 36 8.88 -0.17 14.02
N GLY A 37 8.32 1.02 13.80
CA GLY A 37 7.88 1.93 14.85
C GLY A 37 6.44 2.38 14.62
N PHE A 38 5.83 3.03 15.60
CA PHE A 38 4.52 3.64 15.38
C PHE A 38 4.65 4.94 14.58
N ILE A 39 3.68 5.21 13.72
CA ILE A 39 3.67 6.46 12.98
C ILE A 39 3.30 7.62 13.92
N GLN A 40 4.03 8.73 13.78
CA GLN A 40 3.66 10.03 14.35
C GLN A 40 3.09 10.87 13.21
N VAL A 41 1.86 11.36 13.38
CA VAL A 41 1.18 12.16 12.37
C VAL A 41 0.55 13.35 13.04
N ASN A 42 0.94 14.57 12.66
CA ASN A 42 0.54 15.82 13.31
C ASN A 42 0.85 15.87 14.83
N GLY A 43 1.88 15.16 15.29
CA GLY A 43 2.28 15.10 16.71
C GLY A 43 1.95 13.77 17.41
N PRO A 44 0.67 13.37 17.57
CA PRO A 44 0.34 12.18 18.36
C PRO A 44 0.75 10.88 17.65
N VAL A 45 1.24 9.93 18.46
CA VAL A 45 1.56 8.56 18.02
C VAL A 45 0.26 7.84 17.68
N ARG A 46 0.06 7.49 16.40
CA ARG A 46 -1.06 6.66 15.97
C ARG A 46 -0.68 5.19 16.12
N LYS A 47 -1.04 4.62 17.28
CA LYS A 47 -0.80 3.20 17.60
C LYS A 47 -1.48 2.20 16.65
N LYS A 48 -2.32 2.67 15.73
CA LYS A 48 -3.01 1.84 14.71
C LYS A 48 -2.14 1.49 13.50
N TYR A 49 -0.99 2.14 13.33
CA TYR A 49 -0.14 1.94 12.16
C TYR A 49 1.31 1.76 12.56
N LEU A 50 1.94 0.75 11.98
CA LEU A 50 3.38 0.57 12.01
C LEU A 50 3.99 1.23 10.77
N CYS A 51 5.19 1.76 10.93
CA CYS A 51 5.98 2.41 9.90
C CYS A 51 7.41 1.91 9.97
N CYS A 52 8.00 1.62 8.82
CA CYS A 52 9.45 1.47 8.66
C CYS A 52 9.91 2.24 7.41
N MET A 53 11.22 2.39 7.25
CA MET A 53 11.83 3.09 6.13
C MET A 53 12.88 2.21 5.47
N SER A 54 12.84 2.13 4.14
CA SER A 54 13.92 1.56 3.34
C SER A 54 14.89 2.66 2.91
N ASN A 55 16.19 2.37 2.99
CA ASN A 55 17.28 3.27 2.58
C ASN A 55 17.61 3.12 1.09
N ASP A 56 16.59 3.29 0.24
CA ASP A 56 16.67 3.14 -1.23
C ASP A 56 16.72 4.50 -1.97
N GLY A 57 16.72 5.62 -1.24
CA GLY A 57 16.66 6.97 -1.81
C GLY A 57 15.35 7.33 -2.51
N ILE A 58 14.32 6.47 -2.42
CA ILE A 58 13.04 6.66 -3.10
C ILE A 58 12.09 7.48 -2.20
N ASP A 59 11.63 8.61 -2.74
CA ASP A 59 10.69 9.51 -2.11
C ASP A 59 9.24 9.12 -2.45
N GLY A 60 8.72 8.14 -1.72
CA GLY A 60 7.34 7.68 -1.84
C GLY A 60 6.87 6.98 -0.57
N THR A 61 5.57 6.70 -0.51
CA THR A 61 4.94 5.98 0.60
C THR A 61 4.19 4.75 0.09
N PHE A 62 4.47 3.58 0.66
CA PHE A 62 3.70 2.35 0.47
C PHE A 62 2.77 2.14 1.67
N ILE A 63 1.50 1.86 1.43
CA ILE A 63 0.50 1.67 2.49
C ILE A 63 -0.23 0.35 2.26
N THR A 64 -0.10 -0.58 3.21
CA THR A 64 -0.97 -1.78 3.30
C THR A 64 -1.92 -1.59 4.47
N ALA A 65 -3.18 -1.25 4.19
CA ALA A 65 -4.22 -1.01 5.20
C ALA A 65 -5.62 -1.14 4.56
N HIS A 66 -6.70 -1.06 5.35
CA HIS A 66 -8.04 -0.94 4.78
C HIS A 66 -8.26 0.43 4.15
N ILE A 67 -9.20 0.55 3.21
CA ILE A 67 -9.40 1.77 2.42
C ILE A 67 -9.67 3.01 3.29
N ASN A 68 -10.43 2.86 4.38
CA ASN A 68 -10.70 3.95 5.32
C ASN A 68 -9.43 4.44 6.03
N ASP A 69 -8.51 3.52 6.34
CA ASP A 69 -7.21 3.87 6.91
C ASP A 69 -6.33 4.57 5.89
N VAL A 70 -6.34 4.12 4.63
CA VAL A 70 -5.63 4.78 3.53
C VAL A 70 -6.13 6.22 3.36
N TYR A 71 -7.45 6.45 3.35
CA TYR A 71 -8.02 7.81 3.34
C TYR A 71 -7.52 8.67 4.49
N ASN A 72 -7.52 8.13 5.71
CA ASN A 72 -7.07 8.85 6.90
C ASN A 72 -5.57 9.18 6.86
N LEU A 73 -4.74 8.26 6.35
CA LEU A 73 -3.30 8.45 6.20
C LEU A 73 -2.99 9.47 5.10
N CYS A 74 -3.64 9.37 3.95
CA CYS A 74 -3.48 10.30 2.83
C CYS A 74 -4.16 11.67 3.08
N ASN A 75 -4.87 11.87 4.19
CA ASN A 75 -5.25 13.22 4.62
C ASN A 75 -4.10 13.97 5.32
N CYS A 76 -3.00 13.27 5.61
CA CYS A 76 -1.91 13.81 6.40
C CYS A 76 -0.79 14.30 5.48
N ARG A 77 -0.28 15.50 5.77
CA ARG A 77 0.66 16.19 4.89
C ARG A 77 1.95 15.38 4.72
N GLU A 78 2.45 14.75 5.79
CA GLU A 78 3.68 13.96 5.78
C GLU A 78 3.62 12.68 4.90
N ILE A 79 2.42 12.29 4.46
CA ILE A 79 2.21 11.18 3.52
C ILE A 79 2.16 11.71 2.09
N CYS A 80 1.48 12.83 1.86
CA CYS A 80 1.21 13.36 0.52
C CYS A 80 2.33 14.22 -0.06
N THR A 81 3.31 14.64 0.74
CA THR A 81 4.44 15.44 0.27
C THR A 81 5.44 14.67 -0.59
N GLY A 82 5.45 13.33 -0.53
CA GLY A 82 6.32 12.52 -1.39
C GLY A 82 5.87 12.51 -2.84
N LYS A 83 6.71 11.99 -3.75
CA LYS A 83 6.42 11.98 -5.19
C LYS A 83 5.26 11.05 -5.56
N PHE A 84 5.07 9.97 -4.83
CA PHE A 84 3.99 9.02 -5.09
C PHE A 84 3.56 8.25 -3.84
N VAL A 85 2.35 7.69 -3.91
CA VAL A 85 1.81 6.75 -2.92
C VAL A 85 1.38 5.45 -3.60
N VAL A 86 1.73 4.32 -3.00
CA VAL A 86 1.22 3.00 -3.37
C VAL A 86 0.21 2.56 -2.31
N ALA A 87 -1.06 2.48 -2.69
CA ALA A 87 -2.16 2.01 -1.85
C ALA A 87 -2.43 0.52 -2.12
N ASN A 88 -1.84 -0.34 -1.30
CA ASN A 88 -2.14 -1.77 -1.27
C ASN A 88 -3.39 -2.03 -0.41
N THR A 89 -4.56 -1.77 -1.00
CA THR A 89 -5.85 -1.85 -0.32
C THR A 89 -6.95 -2.29 -1.27
N CYS A 90 -8.00 -2.90 -0.71
CA CYS A 90 -9.21 -3.25 -1.46
C CYS A 90 -10.00 -2.00 -1.85
N ILE A 91 -10.54 -1.96 -3.07
CA ILE A 91 -11.47 -0.91 -3.52
C ILE A 91 -12.90 -1.40 -3.29
N TRP A 92 -13.51 -1.00 -2.17
CA TRP A 92 -14.89 -1.42 -1.82
C TRP A 92 -15.97 -0.50 -2.37
N VAL A 93 -15.64 0.76 -2.62
CA VAL A 93 -16.58 1.78 -3.10
C VAL A 93 -16.10 2.28 -4.46
N SER A 94 -17.01 2.39 -5.42
CA SER A 94 -16.69 2.93 -6.75
C SER A 94 -16.02 4.30 -6.63
N MET A 95 -15.09 4.59 -7.54
CA MET A 95 -14.35 5.87 -7.61
C MET A 95 -13.49 6.22 -6.39
N SER A 96 -13.34 5.32 -5.41
CA SER A 96 -12.56 5.63 -4.18
C SER A 96 -11.13 6.05 -4.49
N HIS A 97 -10.49 5.34 -5.42
CA HIS A 97 -9.12 5.60 -5.85
C HIS A 97 -8.98 6.99 -6.47
N LYS A 98 -9.96 7.46 -7.26
CA LYS A 98 -9.95 8.81 -7.84
C LYS A 98 -10.19 9.89 -6.79
N ARG A 99 -11.19 9.69 -5.91
CA ARG A 99 -11.46 10.61 -4.79
C ARG A 99 -10.23 10.78 -3.90
N LEU A 100 -9.52 9.68 -3.64
CA LEU A 100 -8.28 9.69 -2.87
C LEU A 100 -7.19 10.50 -3.58
N LEU A 101 -6.97 10.28 -4.88
CA LEU A 101 -6.01 11.05 -5.66
C LEU A 101 -6.33 12.55 -5.65
N PHE A 102 -7.59 12.93 -5.90
CA PHE A 102 -8.01 14.34 -5.85
C PHE A 102 -7.75 14.98 -4.49
N GLN A 103 -8.02 14.25 -3.40
CA GLN A 103 -7.72 14.72 -2.05
C GLN A 103 -6.21 14.95 -1.87
N MET A 104 -5.37 13.99 -2.28
CA MET A 104 -3.91 14.13 -2.18
C MET A 104 -3.38 15.29 -3.03
N MET A 105 -3.95 15.51 -4.22
CA MET A 105 -3.59 16.60 -5.12
C MET A 105 -3.89 17.99 -4.55
N SER A 106 -4.80 18.11 -3.59
CA SER A 106 -5.01 19.37 -2.85
C SER A 106 -3.81 19.78 -2.00
N VAL A 107 -2.96 18.81 -1.62
CA VAL A 107 -1.73 19.02 -0.83
C VAL A 107 -0.50 19.03 -1.73
N ASN A 108 -0.41 18.10 -2.69
CA ASN A 108 0.69 17.98 -3.64
C ASN A 108 0.14 17.71 -5.04
N ARG A 109 0.10 18.75 -5.89
CA ARG A 109 -0.54 18.69 -7.22
C ARG A 109 0.08 17.68 -8.19
N VAL A 110 1.32 17.25 -7.96
CA VAL A 110 2.05 16.34 -8.85
C VAL A 110 2.22 14.94 -8.24
N VAL A 111 1.53 14.65 -7.14
CA VAL A 111 1.60 13.33 -6.51
C VAL A 111 0.98 12.25 -7.41
N GLU A 112 1.69 11.15 -7.58
CA GLU A 112 1.15 9.96 -8.25
C GLU A 112 0.53 8.99 -7.24
N LEU A 113 -0.52 8.28 -7.66
CA LEU A 113 -1.17 7.26 -6.85
C LEU A 113 -1.26 5.94 -7.60
N PHE A 114 -0.77 4.88 -6.98
CA PHE A 114 -0.82 3.51 -7.51
C PHE A 114 -1.71 2.65 -6.61
N PHE A 115 -2.70 1.97 -7.16
CA PHE A 115 -3.58 1.06 -6.41
C PHE A 115 -3.23 -0.40 -6.67
N ALA A 116 -3.47 -1.24 -5.65
CA ALA A 116 -3.37 -2.68 -5.83
C ALA A 116 -4.32 -3.16 -6.94
N LYS A 117 -3.84 -4.12 -7.74
CA LYS A 117 -4.68 -4.91 -8.63
C LYS A 117 -5.73 -5.63 -7.78
N GLN A 118 -6.99 -5.44 -8.16
CA GLN A 118 -8.11 -6.11 -7.52
C GLN A 118 -8.35 -7.45 -8.21
N GLU A 119 -8.54 -8.51 -7.43
CA GLU A 119 -8.95 -9.83 -7.91
C GLU A 119 -10.46 -9.98 -7.73
N LEU A 120 -11.14 -10.60 -8.69
CA LEU A 120 -12.55 -10.96 -8.54
C LEU A 120 -12.64 -12.10 -7.53
N SER A 121 -13.34 -11.87 -6.42
CA SER A 121 -13.61 -12.86 -5.40
C SER A 121 -15.06 -12.81 -4.94
N VAL A 122 -15.54 -13.91 -4.40
CA VAL A 122 -16.86 -14.01 -3.80
C VAL A 122 -16.71 -13.81 -2.30
N ASP A 123 -17.41 -12.83 -1.74
CA ASP A 123 -17.39 -12.58 -0.30
C ASP A 123 -18.25 -13.59 0.48
N ILE A 124 -18.23 -13.49 1.81
CA ILE A 124 -19.01 -14.37 2.72
C ILE A 124 -20.53 -14.28 2.51
N ASN A 125 -21.00 -13.22 1.84
CA ASN A 125 -22.41 -12.99 1.51
C ASN A 125 -22.72 -13.42 0.07
N HIS A 126 -21.86 -14.24 -0.55
CA HIS A 126 -21.98 -14.69 -1.94
C HIS A 126 -22.02 -13.56 -2.97
N THR A 127 -21.50 -12.38 -2.63
CA THR A 127 -21.42 -11.25 -3.56
C THR A 127 -20.12 -11.32 -4.34
N PHE A 128 -20.21 -11.27 -5.68
CA PHE A 128 -19.05 -11.16 -6.56
C PHE A 128 -18.46 -9.74 -6.45
N ARG A 129 -17.19 -9.61 -6.06
CA ARG A 129 -16.55 -8.33 -5.77
C ARG A 129 -15.11 -8.29 -6.26
N GLN A 130 -14.65 -7.10 -6.62
CA GLN A 130 -13.24 -6.82 -6.82
C GLN A 130 -12.60 -6.54 -5.45
N SER A 131 -11.63 -7.36 -5.03
CA SER A 131 -10.94 -7.17 -3.76
C SER A 131 -9.46 -7.51 -3.86
N THR A 132 -8.65 -6.90 -2.99
CA THR A 132 -7.27 -7.30 -2.76
C THR A 132 -7.26 -8.43 -1.73
N THR A 133 -7.64 -9.65 -2.15
CA THR A 133 -7.71 -10.77 -1.20
C THR A 133 -6.30 -11.08 -0.69
N LEU A 134 -6.08 -10.93 0.61
CA LEU A 134 -4.84 -11.32 1.26
C LEU A 134 -4.86 -12.83 1.49
N THR A 135 -4.08 -13.54 0.69
CA THR A 135 -3.99 -14.99 0.74
C THR A 135 -2.58 -15.40 1.15
N ASN A 136 -2.45 -16.48 1.94
CA ASN A 136 -1.14 -17.05 2.23
C ASN A 136 -0.64 -17.89 1.04
N ILE A 137 -0.33 -17.22 -0.08
CA ILE A 137 0.20 -17.82 -1.29
C ILE A 137 1.70 -17.52 -1.37
N GLY A 138 2.51 -18.56 -1.52
CA GLY A 138 3.97 -18.49 -1.54
C GLY A 138 4.61 -18.80 -0.18
N ARG A 139 5.92 -18.54 -0.06
CA ARG A 139 6.70 -18.77 1.17
C ARG A 139 7.15 -17.45 1.81
N PHE A 140 6.24 -16.47 1.86
CA PHE A 140 6.54 -15.12 2.36
C PHE A 140 6.48 -15.00 3.88
N GLY A 141 5.80 -15.92 4.57
CA GLY A 141 5.62 -15.85 6.03
C GLY A 141 4.56 -14.85 6.48
N PHE A 142 3.73 -14.31 5.57
CA PHE A 142 2.57 -13.46 5.86
C PHE A 142 1.56 -13.53 4.71
N GLN A 143 0.34 -13.03 4.92
CA GLN A 143 -0.68 -12.99 3.87
C GLN A 143 -0.36 -11.89 2.84
N THR A 144 -0.32 -12.26 1.56
CA THR A 144 0.04 -11.36 0.46
C THR A 144 -1.13 -11.10 -0.48
N SER A 145 -1.17 -9.88 -1.00
CA SER A 145 -1.96 -9.50 -2.16
C SER A 145 -1.32 -9.99 -3.47
N LEU A 146 -2.11 -10.04 -4.56
CA LEU A 146 -1.58 -10.24 -5.90
C LEU A 146 -0.48 -9.23 -6.26
N SER A 147 -0.70 -7.97 -5.90
CA SER A 147 0.23 -6.88 -6.23
C SER A 147 1.56 -7.04 -5.48
N GLU A 148 1.55 -7.45 -4.21
CA GLU A 148 2.78 -7.77 -3.46
C GLU A 148 3.52 -8.98 -4.06
N ARG A 149 2.81 -10.02 -4.50
CA ARG A 149 3.43 -11.18 -5.18
C ARG A 149 4.08 -10.77 -6.50
N LYS A 150 3.40 -9.94 -7.30
CA LYS A 150 3.96 -9.39 -8.56
C LYS A 150 5.14 -8.46 -8.30
N LEU A 151 5.07 -7.62 -7.27
CA LEU A 151 6.16 -6.73 -6.89
C LEU A 151 7.42 -7.53 -6.55
N PHE A 152 7.26 -8.62 -5.80
CA PHE A 152 8.37 -9.52 -5.51
C PHE A 152 8.88 -10.26 -6.74
N ALA A 153 8.01 -10.76 -7.60
CA ALA A 153 8.42 -11.44 -8.83
C ALA A 153 9.27 -10.52 -9.74
N ASN A 154 8.91 -9.23 -9.78
CA ASN A 154 9.58 -8.22 -10.60
C ASN A 154 10.74 -7.48 -9.90
N ARG A 155 11.09 -7.83 -8.65
CA ARG A 155 12.09 -7.10 -7.84
C ARG A 155 13.45 -6.90 -8.54
N GLY A 156 13.85 -7.83 -9.43
CA GLY A 156 15.09 -7.74 -10.20
C GLY A 156 15.14 -6.57 -11.20
N LYS A 157 14.00 -5.92 -11.50
CA LYS A 157 13.90 -4.78 -12.42
C LYS A 157 14.14 -3.42 -11.73
N GLY A 158 14.35 -3.42 -10.42
CA GLY A 158 14.39 -2.21 -9.59
C GLY A 158 13.01 -1.82 -9.08
N LEU A 159 12.97 -1.16 -7.90
CA LEU A 159 11.73 -0.98 -7.14
C LEU A 159 10.64 -0.22 -7.91
N MET A 160 10.99 0.90 -8.55
CA MET A 160 10.00 1.72 -9.27
C MET A 160 9.38 0.98 -10.46
N GLU A 161 10.20 0.26 -11.23
CA GLU A 161 9.69 -0.52 -12.36
C GLU A 161 8.85 -1.70 -11.88
N ALA A 162 9.28 -2.36 -10.82
CA ALA A 162 8.50 -3.42 -10.19
C ALA A 162 7.15 -2.91 -9.65
N ILE A 163 7.09 -1.69 -9.11
CA ILE A 163 5.83 -1.05 -8.69
C ILE A 163 4.92 -0.80 -9.90
N ARG A 164 5.43 -0.21 -10.98
CA ARG A 164 4.66 0.08 -12.20
C ARG A 164 4.06 -1.18 -12.83
N GLU A 165 4.79 -2.29 -12.81
CA GLU A 165 4.26 -3.55 -13.32
C GLU A 165 3.25 -4.22 -12.38
N SER A 166 3.29 -3.89 -11.09
CA SER A 166 2.54 -4.63 -10.06
C SER A 166 1.28 -3.92 -9.59
N PHE A 167 1.24 -2.59 -9.71
CA PHE A 167 0.14 -1.73 -9.28
C PHE A 167 -0.45 -0.96 -10.47
N ILE A 168 -1.67 -0.46 -10.30
CA ILE A 168 -2.41 0.29 -11.33
C ILE A 168 -2.27 1.78 -11.04
N PRO A 169 -1.67 2.59 -11.94
CA PRO A 169 -1.64 4.04 -11.78
C PRO A 169 -3.07 4.60 -11.87
N VAL A 170 -3.41 5.50 -10.95
CA VAL A 170 -4.69 6.19 -10.95
C VAL A 170 -4.61 7.43 -11.82
N SER A 171 -5.51 7.53 -12.79
CA SER A 171 -5.65 8.75 -13.58
C SER A 171 -6.46 9.81 -12.81
N PRO A 172 -6.03 11.09 -12.82
CA PRO A 172 -6.84 12.19 -12.31
C PRO A 172 -8.03 12.53 -13.21
N VAL A 173 -8.08 11.98 -14.43
CA VAL A 173 -9.18 12.19 -15.37
C VAL A 173 -10.27 11.14 -15.14
N ILE A 174 -11.52 11.59 -15.09
CA ILE A 174 -12.70 10.72 -15.16
C ILE A 174 -13.03 10.53 -16.64
N LEU A 175 -12.87 9.30 -17.13
CA LEU A 175 -13.27 8.89 -18.46
C LEU A 175 -14.74 8.46 -18.44
N LEU A 176 -15.39 8.55 -19.60
CA LEU A 176 -16.74 8.02 -19.77
C LEU A 176 -16.71 6.50 -19.57
N GLY A 177 -17.37 6.01 -18.51
CA GLY A 177 -17.46 4.58 -18.18
C GLY A 177 -16.69 4.12 -16.93
N ASP A 178 -16.03 5.04 -16.20
CA ASP A 178 -15.50 4.77 -14.84
C ASP A 178 -16.58 4.61 -13.77
#